data_AF-A0A2A4YYX8-F1
#
_entry.id   AF-A0A2A4YYX8-F1
#
_cell.length_a   1.000
_cell.length_b   1.000
_cell.length_c   1.000
_cell.angle_alpha   90.00
_cell.angle_beta   90.00
_cell.angle_gamma   90.00
#
_symmetry.space_group_name_H-M   'P 1'
#
loop_
_entity.id
_entity.type
_entity.pdbx_description
1 polymer ?
#
loop_
_entity_poly.entity_id
_entity_poly.type
_entity_poly.pdbx_seq_one_letter_code
_entity_poly.pdbx_strand_id
1 'polypeptide(L)'
;MNNNTVTALDYSPAHPWYYFLGGIVLPPKRIKNLIDDSGRESYRAEEFERLNRKAEPQRSESLRLMKDKIKQDLARDISIYRTVVRELNIERGKRSVSSPFRMCDDVHTSMSLKYCHIYNDLLHLKYLENMASKQMDLFVL
;
A
#
# COMPACT_ATOMS: atom_id res chain seq x y z
N MET A 1 28.20 6.95 26.59
CA MET A 1 26.93 7.23 25.91
C MET A 1 26.80 6.21 24.80
N ASN A 2 25.82 5.30 24.87
CA ASN A 2 25.59 4.33 23.81
C ASN A 2 25.03 5.09 22.60
N ASN A 3 25.85 5.29 21.58
CA ASN A 3 25.42 5.80 20.29
C ASN A 3 24.63 4.69 19.58
N ASN A 4 23.38 4.48 19.99
CA ASN A 4 22.44 3.66 19.21
C ASN A 4 22.23 4.38 17.88
N THR A 5 22.91 3.90 16.85
CA THR A 5 22.79 4.43 15.49
C THR A 5 21.46 3.98 14.95
N VAL A 6 20.49 4.89 14.87
CA VAL A 6 19.18 4.62 14.27
C VAL A 6 19.35 4.42 12.76
N THR A 7 18.81 3.33 12.25
CA THR A 7 18.87 2.91 10.85
C THR A 7 17.48 2.83 10.23
N ALA A 8 17.41 2.63 8.91
CA ALA A 8 16.14 2.40 8.24
C ALA A 8 15.38 1.18 8.78
N LEU A 9 16.08 0.15 9.26
CA LEU A 9 15.47 -1.09 9.76
C LEU A 9 14.66 -0.89 11.06
N ASP A 10 14.90 0.21 11.76
CA ASP A 10 14.15 0.60 12.96
C ASP A 10 12.77 1.18 12.62
N TYR A 11 12.48 1.39 11.32
CA TYR A 11 11.22 1.95 10.84
C TYR A 11 10.54 1.02 9.83
N SER A 12 9.20 1.06 9.84
CA SER A 12 8.39 0.44 8.79
C SER A 12 8.48 1.26 7.49
N PRO A 13 8.34 0.63 6.30
CA PRO A 13 8.15 1.35 5.03
C PRO A 13 6.91 2.26 5.00
N ALA A 14 6.01 2.12 5.98
CA ALA A 14 4.90 3.04 6.24
C ALA A 14 5.32 4.36 6.93
N HIS A 15 6.60 4.52 7.28
CA HIS A 15 7.11 5.68 8.01
C HIS A 15 8.14 6.46 7.19
N PRO A 16 8.08 7.81 7.13
CA PRO A 16 8.98 8.61 6.29
C PRO A 16 10.46 8.39 6.58
N TRP A 17 10.81 8.20 7.87
CA TRP A 17 12.21 7.98 8.29
C TRP A 17 12.85 6.74 7.68
N TYR A 18 12.06 5.72 7.32
CA TYR A 18 12.57 4.55 6.60
C TYR A 18 13.26 4.97 5.31
N TYR A 19 12.62 5.82 4.50
CA TYR A 19 13.18 6.27 3.22
C TYR A 19 14.30 7.29 3.40
N PHE A 20 14.16 8.18 4.38
CA PHE A 20 15.16 9.18 4.74
C PHE A 20 16.49 8.54 5.19
N LEU A 21 16.43 7.42 5.91
CA LEU A 21 17.61 6.66 6.36
C LEU A 21 18.12 5.65 5.31
N GLY A 22 17.63 5.70 4.07
CA GLY A 22 18.14 4.88 2.97
C GLY A 22 17.44 3.52 2.80
N GLY A 23 16.28 3.32 3.42
CA GLY A 23 15.50 2.09 3.28
C GLY A 23 15.19 1.72 1.83
N ILE A 24 15.09 0.41 1.58
CA ILE A 24 14.87 -0.15 0.24
C ILE A 24 13.45 0.17 -0.23
N VAL A 25 13.34 0.71 -1.44
CA VAL A 25 12.06 0.90 -2.12
C VAL A 25 11.50 -0.47 -2.52
N LEU A 26 10.32 -0.81 -2.03
CA LEU A 26 9.69 -2.09 -2.31
C LEU A 26 8.89 -2.03 -3.62
N PRO A 27 9.14 -2.91 -4.60
CA PRO A 27 8.29 -2.98 -5.79
C PRO A 27 6.90 -3.51 -5.40
N PRO A 28 5.83 -3.12 -6.11
CA PRO A 28 4.45 -3.54 -5.77
C PRO A 28 4.28 -5.06 -5.60
N LYS A 29 5.01 -5.88 -6.36
CA LYS A 29 5.00 -7.34 -6.22
C LYS A 29 5.51 -7.81 -4.84
N ARG A 30 6.54 -7.15 -4.29
CA ARG A 30 7.04 -7.46 -2.94
C ARG A 30 6.06 -7.00 -1.88
N ILE A 31 5.42 -5.84 -2.06
CA ILE A 31 4.36 -5.35 -1.16
C ILE A 31 3.21 -6.37 -1.09
N LYS A 32 2.78 -6.91 -2.25
CA LYS A 32 1.78 -7.97 -2.33
C LYS A 32 2.17 -9.19 -1.49
N ASN A 33 3.39 -9.69 -1.62
CA ASN A 33 3.84 -10.86 -0.87
C ASN A 33 3.81 -10.62 0.65
N LEU A 34 4.12 -9.41 1.14
CA LEU A 34 4.07 -9.10 2.58
C LEU A 34 2.65 -9.20 3.15
N ILE A 35 1.63 -8.90 2.33
CA ILE A 35 0.24 -9.05 2.74
C ILE A 35 -0.12 -10.52 2.94
N ASP A 36 0.40 -11.39 2.09
CA ASP A 36 0.16 -12.83 2.17
C ASP A 36 0.68 -13.44 3.47
N ASP A 37 1.79 -12.93 3.99
CA ASP A 37 2.41 -13.39 5.23
C ASP A 37 1.85 -12.72 6.50
N SER A 38 1.19 -11.57 6.36
CA SER A 38 0.86 -10.70 7.51
C SER A 38 -0.34 -11.13 8.35
N GLY A 39 -1.26 -11.93 7.79
CA GLY A 39 -2.53 -12.30 8.44
C GLY A 39 -3.43 -11.12 8.84
N ARG A 40 -3.14 -9.89 8.38
CA ARG A 40 -3.84 -8.68 8.80
C ARG A 40 -5.22 -8.56 8.16
N GLU A 41 -6.18 -8.09 8.94
CA GLU A 41 -7.52 -7.74 8.44
C GLU A 41 -7.55 -6.33 7.84
N SER A 42 -8.46 -6.14 6.89
CA SER A 42 -8.74 -4.84 6.27
C SER A 42 -9.40 -3.90 7.27
N TYR A 43 -8.96 -2.64 7.36
CA TYR A 43 -9.67 -1.63 8.16
C TYR A 43 -11.08 -1.31 7.59
N ARG A 44 -11.33 -1.66 6.33
CA ARG A 44 -12.64 -1.57 5.67
C ARG A 44 -13.45 -2.87 5.75
N ALA A 45 -13.05 -3.83 6.59
CA ALA A 45 -13.72 -5.12 6.70
C ALA A 45 -15.23 -4.97 6.94
N GLU A 46 -15.65 -4.08 7.85
CA GLU A 46 -17.07 -3.84 8.13
C GLU A 46 -17.85 -3.34 6.90
N GLU A 47 -17.27 -2.42 6.13
CA GLU A 47 -17.88 -1.94 4.88
C GLU A 47 -18.06 -3.08 3.89
N PHE A 48 -17.03 -3.92 3.72
CA PHE A 48 -17.09 -5.07 2.83
C PHE A 48 -18.10 -6.11 3.30
N GLU A 49 -18.19 -6.38 4.61
CA GLU A 49 -19.22 -7.27 5.17
C GLU A 49 -20.62 -6.73 4.93
N ARG A 50 -20.84 -5.42 5.07
CA ARG A 50 -22.13 -4.81 4.75
C ARG A 50 -22.50 -4.99 3.28
N LEU A 51 -21.55 -4.85 2.36
CA LEU A 51 -21.79 -5.14 0.94
C LEU A 51 -22.10 -6.64 0.72
N ASN A 52 -21.40 -7.52 1.43
CA ASN A 52 -21.55 -8.97 1.34
C ASN A 52 -22.88 -9.49 1.95
N ARG A 53 -23.56 -8.71 2.78
CA ARG A 53 -24.88 -9.07 3.35
C ARG A 53 -26.08 -8.71 2.46
N LYS A 54 -25.85 -8.03 1.33
CA LYS A 54 -26.95 -7.71 0.39
C LYS A 54 -27.53 -8.98 -0.23
N ALA A 55 -28.78 -8.91 -0.66
CA ALA A 55 -29.40 -9.96 -1.48
C ALA A 55 -28.84 -9.93 -2.91
N GLU A 56 -28.87 -11.05 -3.61
CA GLU A 56 -28.56 -11.08 -5.04
C GLU A 56 -29.69 -10.44 -5.87
N PRO A 57 -29.36 -9.77 -7.01
CA PRO A 57 -28.03 -9.62 -7.61
C PRO A 57 -27.20 -8.44 -7.06
N GLN A 58 -27.76 -7.67 -6.12
CA GLN A 58 -27.14 -6.42 -5.63
C GLN A 58 -25.82 -6.67 -4.90
N ARG A 59 -25.69 -7.81 -4.22
CA ARG A 59 -24.45 -8.23 -3.56
C ARG A 59 -23.30 -8.32 -4.56
N SER A 60 -23.46 -9.15 -5.59
CA SER A 60 -22.44 -9.38 -6.61
C SER A 60 -22.09 -8.11 -7.37
N GLU A 61 -23.09 -7.32 -7.76
CA GLU A 61 -22.87 -6.04 -8.43
C GLU A 61 -22.09 -5.05 -7.54
N SER A 62 -22.49 -4.90 -6.28
CA SER A 62 -21.82 -3.99 -5.35
C SER A 62 -20.36 -4.38 -5.08
N LEU A 63 -20.09 -5.67 -4.92
CA LEU A 63 -18.73 -6.19 -4.73
C LEU A 63 -17.88 -5.97 -5.99
N ARG A 64 -18.44 -6.16 -7.19
CA ARG A 64 -17.74 -5.88 -8.46
C ARG A 64 -17.39 -4.40 -8.60
N LEU A 65 -18.35 -3.51 -8.37
CA LEU A 65 -18.12 -2.06 -8.42
C LEU A 65 -17.04 -1.62 -7.41
N MET A 66 -17.06 -2.17 -6.19
CA MET A 66 -16.02 -1.89 -5.20
C MET A 66 -14.66 -2.41 -5.65
N LYS A 67 -14.59 -3.64 -6.17
CA LYS A 67 -13.35 -4.23 -6.70
C LYS A 67 -12.77 -3.37 -7.83
N ASP A 68 -13.61 -2.92 -8.76
CA ASP A 68 -13.17 -2.10 -9.89
C ASP A 68 -12.68 -0.72 -9.44
N LYS A 69 -13.36 -0.09 -8.48
CA LYS A 69 -12.89 1.15 -7.87
C LYS A 69 -11.51 0.99 -7.23
N ILE A 70 -11.31 -0.06 -6.43
CA ILE A 70 -10.02 -0.31 -5.76
C ILE A 70 -8.91 -0.61 -6.78
N LYS A 71 -9.21 -1.33 -7.86
CA LYS A 71 -8.24 -1.53 -8.96
C LYS A 71 -7.83 -0.22 -9.63
N GLN A 72 -8.78 0.69 -9.85
CA GLN A 72 -8.49 2.01 -10.44
C GLN A 72 -7.63 2.87 -9.50
N ASP A 73 -7.97 2.89 -8.21
CA ASP A 73 -7.21 3.62 -7.19
C ASP A 73 -5.78 3.04 -7.04
N LEU A 74 -5.64 1.71 -6.97
CA LEU A 74 -4.36 1.03 -6.96
C LEU A 74 -3.51 1.34 -8.20
N ALA A 75 -4.10 1.34 -9.39
CA ALA A 75 -3.38 1.67 -10.63
C ALA A 75 -2.87 3.12 -10.61
N ARG A 76 -3.69 4.06 -10.14
CA ARG A 76 -3.30 5.46 -9.94
C ARG A 76 -2.14 5.56 -8.95
N ASP A 77 -2.24 4.91 -7.80
CA ASP A 77 -1.22 4.98 -6.75
C ASP A 77 0.08 4.31 -7.15
N ILE A 78 0.06 3.21 -7.91
CA ILE A 78 1.27 2.62 -8.51
C ILE A 78 1.94 3.59 -9.48
N SER A 79 1.15 4.31 -10.30
CA SER A 79 1.67 5.32 -11.22
C SER A 79 2.38 6.44 -10.46
N ILE A 80 1.74 7.01 -9.45
CA ILE A 80 2.32 8.07 -8.62
C ILE A 80 3.54 7.54 -7.86
N TYR A 81 3.48 6.33 -7.30
CA TYR A 81 4.59 5.71 -6.60
C TYR A 81 5.84 5.62 -7.47
N ARG A 82 5.70 5.24 -8.75
CA ARG A 82 6.84 5.22 -9.69
C ARG A 82 7.47 6.60 -9.89
N THR A 83 6.65 7.65 -9.93
CA THR A 83 7.14 9.04 -10.02
C THR A 83 7.90 9.43 -8.76
N VAL A 84 7.31 9.22 -7.58
CA VAL A 84 7.95 9.56 -6.30
C VAL A 84 9.23 8.75 -6.06
N VAL A 85 9.30 7.50 -6.52
CA VAL A 85 10.53 6.69 -6.48
C VAL A 85 11.65 7.32 -7.31
N ARG A 86 11.34 7.88 -8.48
CA ARG A 86 12.34 8.58 -9.30
C ARG A 86 12.82 9.83 -8.59
N GLU A 87 11.91 10.62 -8.02
CA GLU A 87 12.24 11.80 -7.21
C GLU A 87 13.15 11.44 -6.03
N LEU A 88 12.81 10.39 -5.28
CA LEU A 88 13.61 9.90 -4.16
C LEU A 88 15.03 9.53 -4.61
N ASN A 89 15.18 8.85 -5.74
CA ASN A 89 16.49 8.46 -6.25
C ASN A 89 17.33 9.67 -6.69
N ILE A 90 16.69 10.68 -7.29
CA ILE A 90 17.33 11.95 -7.63
C ILE A 90 17.81 12.65 -6.35
N GLU A 91 16.95 12.76 -5.34
CA GLU A 91 17.30 13.38 -4.06
C GLU A 91 18.44 12.63 -3.34
N ARG A 92 18.40 11.29 -3.33
CA ARG A 92 19.48 10.45 -2.80
C ARG A 92 20.82 10.70 -3.51
N GLY A 93 20.81 10.95 -4.82
CA GLY A 93 22.01 11.26 -5.60
C GLY A 93 22.60 12.65 -5.32
N LYS A 94 21.76 13.63 -4.94
CA LYS A 94 22.18 15.00 -4.61
C LYS A 94 22.68 15.16 -3.18
N ARG A 95 22.26 14.26 -2.29
CA ARG A 95 22.44 14.41 -0.84
C ARG A 95 23.91 14.30 -0.45
N SER A 96 24.58 15.44 -0.26
CA SER A 96 25.87 15.51 0.41
C SER A 96 25.68 15.23 1.90
N VAL A 97 26.62 14.50 2.50
CA VAL A 97 26.55 14.00 3.89
C VAL A 97 26.59 15.13 4.95
N SER A 98 26.65 16.40 4.54
CA SER A 98 27.04 17.52 5.41
C SER A 98 25.92 18.42 5.93
N SER A 99 24.63 18.05 5.78
CA SER A 99 23.56 18.87 6.38
C SER A 99 23.50 18.66 7.92
N PRO A 100 23.60 19.73 8.73
CA PRO A 100 23.50 19.62 10.19
C PRO A 100 22.08 19.30 10.67
N PHE A 101 21.06 19.40 9.80
CA PHE A 101 19.67 19.08 10.12
C PHE A 101 19.24 17.79 9.45
N ARG A 102 18.87 16.80 10.27
CA ARG A 102 18.27 15.54 9.81
C ARG A 102 16.75 15.64 9.93
N MET A 103 16.06 15.96 8.84
CA MET A 103 14.60 15.98 8.78
C MET A 103 14.07 15.36 7.49
N CYS A 104 12.91 14.73 7.55
CA CYS A 104 12.26 14.17 6.36
C CYS A 104 11.74 15.30 5.47
N ASP A 105 12.13 15.28 4.19
CA ASP A 105 11.49 16.07 3.13
C ASP A 105 10.19 15.41 2.61
N ASP A 106 9.42 16.17 1.84
CA ASP A 106 8.13 15.77 1.26
C ASP A 106 8.19 14.46 0.46
N VAL A 107 9.33 14.19 -0.21
CA VAL A 107 9.52 12.95 -0.97
C VAL A 107 9.48 11.71 -0.06
N HIS A 108 10.00 11.80 1.16
CA HIS A 108 10.01 10.68 2.11
C HIS A 108 8.60 10.40 2.64
N THR A 109 7.84 11.46 2.93
CA THR A 109 6.44 11.37 3.35
C THR A 109 5.56 10.84 2.21
N SER A 110 5.77 11.33 1.00
CA SER A 110 5.06 10.87 -0.20
C SER A 110 5.31 9.39 -0.44
N MET A 111 6.56 8.93 -0.28
CA MET A 111 6.91 7.51 -0.36
C MET A 111 6.16 6.65 0.66
N SER A 112 6.14 7.06 1.93
CA SER A 112 5.44 6.31 2.97
C SER A 112 3.92 6.27 2.74
N LEU A 113 3.33 7.39 2.33
CA LEU A 113 1.90 7.45 2.05
C LEU A 113 1.51 6.54 0.88
N LYS A 114 2.27 6.58 -0.23
CA LYS A 114 1.99 5.74 -1.39
C LYS A 114 2.27 4.26 -1.15
N TYR A 115 3.28 3.93 -0.34
CA TYR A 115 3.43 2.57 0.18
C TYR A 115 2.18 2.10 0.93
N CYS A 116 1.68 2.92 1.86
CA CYS A 116 0.48 2.59 2.65
C CYS A 116 -0.77 2.40 1.78
N HIS A 117 -0.99 3.27 0.79
CA HIS A 117 -2.14 3.12 -0.10
C HIS A 117 -2.06 1.85 -0.95
N ILE A 118 -0.90 1.56 -1.57
CA ILE A 118 -0.71 0.33 -2.35
C ILE A 118 -0.90 -0.91 -1.46
N TYR A 119 -0.34 -0.90 -0.25
CA TYR A 119 -0.51 -1.99 0.72
C TYR A 119 -1.99 -2.22 1.04
N ASN A 120 -2.71 -1.14 1.38
CA ASN A 120 -4.11 -1.22 1.78
C ASN A 120 -5.00 -1.69 0.62
N ASP A 121 -4.82 -1.15 -0.59
CA ASP A 121 -5.62 -1.54 -1.74
C ASP A 121 -5.38 -2.99 -2.15
N LEU A 122 -4.13 -3.47 -2.11
CA LEU A 122 -3.83 -4.88 -2.32
C LEU A 122 -4.47 -5.77 -1.25
N LEU A 123 -4.47 -5.34 0.02
CA LEU A 123 -5.11 -6.06 1.12
C LEU A 123 -6.63 -6.11 0.93
N HIS A 124 -7.24 -5.00 0.52
CA HIS A 124 -8.66 -4.93 0.22
C HIS A 124 -9.05 -5.84 -0.94
N LEU A 125 -8.26 -5.88 -2.02
CA LEU A 125 -8.51 -6.76 -3.16
C LEU A 125 -8.48 -8.24 -2.75
N LYS A 126 -7.49 -8.64 -1.94
CA LYS A 126 -7.42 -10.00 -1.38
C LYS A 126 -8.66 -10.33 -0.55
N TYR A 127 -9.10 -9.39 0.29
CA TYR A 127 -10.28 -9.58 1.13
C TYR A 127 -11.57 -9.76 0.28
N LEU A 128 -11.77 -8.90 -0.73
CA LEU A 128 -12.91 -9.01 -1.64
C LEU A 128 -12.87 -10.29 -2.49
N GLU A 129 -11.69 -10.77 -2.88
CA GLU A 129 -11.54 -12.03 -3.61
C GLU A 129 -11.99 -13.24 -2.78
N ASN A 130 -11.66 -13.26 -1.49
CA ASN A 130 -12.11 -14.29 -0.56
C ASN A 130 -13.64 -14.28 -0.33
N MET A 131 -14.28 -13.12 -0.47
CA MET A 131 -15.74 -12.99 -0.38
C MET A 131 -16.43 -13.44 -1.67
N ALA A 132 -15.89 -13.03 -2.82
CA ALA A 132 -16.43 -13.37 -4.13
C ALA A 132 -16.31 -14.87 -4.44
N SER A 133 -15.23 -15.52 -3.99
CA SER A 133 -15.01 -16.97 -4.21
C SER A 133 -16.05 -17.87 -3.54
N LYS A 134 -16.89 -17.34 -2.64
CA LYS A 134 -17.95 -18.11 -1.97
C LYS A 134 -19.20 -18.32 -2.83
N GLN A 135 -19.30 -17.67 -3.99
CA GLN A 135 -20.42 -17.87 -4.90
C GLN A 135 -19.91 -17.97 -6.34
N MET A 136 -20.07 -19.13 -6.96
CA MET A 136 -19.86 -19.28 -8.40
C MET A 136 -20.94 -18.48 -9.11
N ASP A 137 -20.53 -17.53 -9.94
CA ASP A 137 -21.45 -16.84 -10.83
C ASP A 137 -22.06 -17.90 -11.76
N LEU A 138 -23.38 -18.10 -11.68
CA LEU A 138 -24.08 -19.08 -12.51
C LEU A 138 -24.15 -18.65 -13.98
N PHE A 139 -23.88 -17.36 -14.26
CA PHE A 139 -23.97 -16.80 -15.60
C PHE A 139 -22.75 -15.91 -15.85
N VAL A 140 -21.75 -16.47 -16.54
CA VAL A 140 -20.69 -15.69 -17.16
C VAL A 140 -21.33 -14.94 -18.34
N LEU A 141 -21.51 -13.62 -18.21
CA LEU A 141 -21.90 -12.74 -19.31
C LEU A 141 -20.67 -12.36 -20.15
#